data_AF-A0A5J4PDU9-F1
#
_entry.id   AF-A0A5J4PDU9-F1
#
_cell.length_a   1.000
_cell.length_b   1.000
_cell.length_c   1.000
_cell.angle_alpha   90.00
_cell.angle_beta   90.00
_cell.angle_gamma   90.00
#
_symmetry.space_group_name_H-M   'P 1'
#
loop_
_entity.id
_entity.type
_entity.pdbx_description
1 polymer ?
#
loop_
_entity_poly.entity_id
_entity_poly.type
_entity_poly.pdbx_seq_one_letter_code
_entity_poly.pdbx_strand_id
1 'polypeptide(L)'
;FYTLGYDLTAYARYQYGADIWDKVTDRYTRHIYLVPPFSRSLKHYTGIGTKGLFNQTFSFLKHEWEIQDSLYLTKGAKHKPVYLSPETKQYTSYQYPQIVNDSIIIAVKSSLQDIHSLVIIKKRSPTVYFKQMRHPVIGLRMEVYGGQFGGIQIE
;
A
#
# COMPACT_ATOMS: atom_id res chain seq x y z
N PHE A 1 -8.56 7.80 1.15
CA PHE A 1 -9.98 7.57 1.48
C PHE A 1 -10.47 6.17 1.09
N TYR A 2 -10.27 5.71 -0.15
CA TYR A 2 -10.72 4.36 -0.59
C TYR A 2 -10.04 3.18 0.13
N THR A 3 -8.73 3.27 0.38
CA THR A 3 -7.94 2.21 1.03
C THR A 3 -8.48 1.86 2.42
N LEU A 4 -8.70 2.87 3.25
CA LEU A 4 -9.27 2.71 4.60
C LEU A 4 -10.64 2.02 4.58
N GLY A 5 -11.52 2.42 3.66
CA GLY A 5 -12.84 1.79 3.53
C GLY A 5 -12.74 0.32 3.16
N TYR A 6 -11.82 -0.03 2.25
CA TYR A 6 -11.53 -1.40 1.88
C TYR A 6 -11.02 -2.21 3.08
N ASP A 7 -10.04 -1.70 3.82
CA ASP A 7 -9.44 -2.38 4.98
C ASP A 7 -10.47 -2.66 6.08
N LEU A 8 -11.33 -1.68 6.38
CA LEU A 8 -12.45 -1.84 7.32
C LEU A 8 -13.43 -2.92 6.86
N THR A 9 -13.77 -2.91 5.56
CA THR A 9 -14.72 -3.86 4.97
C THR A 9 -14.16 -5.28 4.98
N ALA A 10 -12.88 -5.42 4.64
CA ALA A 10 -12.15 -6.68 4.62
C ALA A 10 -11.98 -7.23 6.04
N TYR A 11 -11.55 -6.40 6.99
CA TYR A 11 -11.40 -6.81 8.40
C TYR A 11 -12.73 -7.28 9.00
N ALA A 12 -13.83 -6.55 8.76
CA ALA A 12 -15.13 -6.97 9.26
C ALA A 12 -15.56 -8.33 8.69
N ARG A 13 -15.31 -8.59 7.40
CA ARG A 13 -15.60 -9.89 6.78
C ARG A 13 -14.73 -11.00 7.35
N TYR A 14 -13.45 -10.71 7.56
CA TYR A 14 -12.49 -11.64 8.16
C TYR A 14 -12.91 -12.04 9.58
N GLN A 15 -13.31 -11.07 10.41
CA GLN A 15 -13.62 -11.28 11.83
C GLN A 15 -15.05 -11.78 12.08
N TYR A 16 -16.04 -11.31 11.33
CA TYR A 16 -17.47 -11.52 11.62
C TYR A 16 -18.21 -12.32 10.54
N GLY A 17 -17.51 -12.74 9.47
CA GLY A 17 -18.07 -13.54 8.38
C GLY A 17 -18.36 -12.74 7.12
N ALA A 18 -18.37 -13.43 5.98
CA ALA A 18 -18.54 -12.82 4.66
C ALA A 18 -19.87 -12.08 4.49
N ASP A 19 -20.91 -12.50 5.22
CA ASP A 19 -22.29 -11.98 5.17
C ASP A 19 -22.56 -10.83 6.15
N ILE A 20 -21.53 -10.34 6.87
CA ILE A 20 -21.70 -9.29 7.89
C ILE A 20 -22.33 -8.02 7.32
N TRP A 21 -21.91 -7.60 6.13
CA TRP A 21 -22.40 -6.37 5.51
C TRP A 21 -23.82 -6.50 5.00
N ASP A 22 -24.22 -7.69 4.55
CA ASP A 22 -25.60 -7.97 4.15
C ASP A 22 -26.51 -7.87 5.38
N LYS A 23 -26.14 -8.53 6.49
CA LYS A 23 -26.87 -8.47 7.76
C LYS A 23 -27.00 -7.05 8.31
N VAL A 24 -25.90 -6.31 8.37
CA VAL A 24 -25.88 -4.94 8.91
C VAL A 24 -26.75 -4.01 8.06
N THR A 25 -26.65 -4.10 6.73
CA THR A 25 -27.41 -3.25 5.80
C THR A 25 -28.91 -3.57 5.87
N ASP A 26 -29.25 -4.85 5.86
CA ASP A 26 -30.61 -5.36 5.95
C ASP A 26 -31.31 -4.96 7.25
N ARG A 27 -30.59 -4.94 8.37
CA ARG A 27 -31.11 -4.41 9.64
C ARG A 27 -31.21 -2.90 9.66
N TYR A 28 -30.20 -2.21 9.12
CA TYR A 28 -30.15 -0.74 9.08
C TYR A 28 -31.36 -0.16 8.35
N THR A 29 -31.72 -0.72 7.19
CA THR A 29 -32.86 -0.24 6.40
C THR A 29 -34.19 -0.44 7.13
N ARG A 30 -34.36 -1.58 7.81
CA ARG A 30 -35.56 -1.88 8.62
C ARG A 30 -35.65 -1.11 9.93
N HIS A 31 -34.52 -0.60 10.44
CA HIS A 31 -34.45 0.10 11.73
C HIS A 31 -33.85 1.50 11.59
N ILE A 32 -34.17 2.20 10.49
CA ILE A 32 -33.61 3.52 10.19
C ILE A 32 -33.95 4.57 11.27
N TYR A 33 -35.02 4.35 12.04
CA TYR A 33 -35.46 5.17 13.17
C TYR A 33 -34.56 5.06 14.42
N LEU A 34 -33.66 4.07 14.50
CA LEU A 34 -32.76 3.89 15.65
C LEU A 34 -31.49 4.74 15.51
N VAL A 35 -31.49 6.01 15.92
CA VAL A 35 -30.34 6.90 15.71
C VAL A 35 -29.11 6.55 16.60
N PRO A 36 -27.87 6.45 16.06
CA PRO A 36 -27.53 6.37 14.64
C PRO A 36 -27.72 4.93 14.10
N PRO A 37 -28.50 4.74 13.03
CA PRO A 37 -29.05 3.43 12.63
C PRO A 37 -27.99 2.45 12.14
N PHE A 38 -26.98 2.92 11.43
CA PHE A 38 -25.87 2.09 10.98
C PHE A 38 -25.04 1.56 12.16
N SER A 39 -24.63 2.44 13.08
CA SER A 39 -23.81 2.03 14.24
C SER A 39 -24.55 1.06 15.16
N ARG A 40 -25.87 1.24 15.33
CA ARG A 40 -26.69 0.31 16.11
C ARG A 40 -26.87 -1.04 15.41
N SER A 41 -27.03 -1.04 14.10
CA SER A 41 -27.11 -2.27 13.31
C SER A 41 -25.80 -3.02 13.30
N LEU A 42 -24.68 -2.32 13.15
CA LEU A 42 -23.33 -2.87 13.28
C LEU A 42 -23.13 -3.50 14.66
N LYS A 43 -23.39 -2.74 15.73
CA LYS A 43 -23.26 -3.21 17.11
C LYS A 43 -24.11 -4.43 17.42
N HIS A 44 -25.28 -4.56 16.78
CA HIS A 44 -26.13 -5.73 16.96
C HIS A 44 -25.47 -7.04 16.49
N TYR A 45 -24.72 -7.01 15.38
CA TYR A 45 -24.10 -8.21 14.82
C TYR A 45 -22.64 -8.41 15.24
N THR A 46 -21.89 -7.32 15.47
CA THR A 46 -20.46 -7.40 15.82
C THR A 46 -20.20 -7.25 17.31
N GLY A 47 -21.20 -6.86 18.10
CA GLY A 47 -21.06 -6.47 19.51
C GLY A 47 -20.39 -5.10 19.72
N ILE A 48 -19.87 -4.47 18.67
CA ILE A 48 -19.10 -3.22 18.75
C ILE A 48 -19.66 -2.14 17.82
N GLY A 49 -19.57 -0.88 18.26
CA GLY A 49 -19.92 0.26 17.42
C GLY A 49 -18.84 0.56 16.36
N THR A 50 -19.13 1.52 15.48
CA THR A 50 -18.22 1.94 14.39
C THR A 50 -16.82 2.35 14.88
N LYS A 51 -16.73 3.08 15.99
CA LYS A 51 -15.45 3.45 16.61
C LYS A 51 -14.65 2.22 17.05
N GLY A 52 -15.34 1.21 17.59
CA GLY A 52 -14.73 -0.06 17.98
C GLY A 52 -14.17 -0.80 16.77
N LEU A 53 -14.94 -0.88 15.68
CA LEU A 53 -14.51 -1.52 14.44
C LEU A 53 -13.25 -0.83 13.88
N PHE A 54 -13.22 0.50 13.89
CA PHE A 54 -12.06 1.28 13.46
C PHE A 54 -10.82 0.93 14.29
N ASN A 55 -10.92 1.03 15.61
CA ASN A 55 -9.81 0.75 16.50
C ASN A 55 -9.29 -0.68 16.35
N GLN A 56 -10.19 -1.67 16.26
CA GLN A 56 -9.81 -3.07 16.08
C GLN A 56 -9.13 -3.31 14.74
N THR A 57 -9.62 -2.69 13.66
CA THR A 57 -9.00 -2.80 12.33
C THR A 57 -7.57 -2.26 12.35
N PHE A 58 -7.35 -1.08 12.93
CA PHE A 58 -6.00 -0.50 13.01
C PHE A 58 -5.05 -1.31 13.90
N SER A 59 -5.54 -1.82 15.02
CA SER A 59 -4.75 -2.71 15.88
C SER A 59 -4.36 -3.99 15.13
N PHE A 60 -5.30 -4.57 14.37
CA PHE A 60 -5.04 -5.75 13.54
C PHE A 60 -4.00 -5.47 12.46
N LEU A 61 -4.19 -4.42 11.65
CA LEU A 61 -3.25 -4.04 10.60
C LEU A 61 -1.85 -3.76 11.14
N LYS A 62 -1.76 -3.05 12.28
CA LYS A 62 -0.49 -2.78 12.93
C LYS A 62 0.22 -4.09 13.31
N HIS A 63 -0.49 -5.03 13.90
CA HIS A 63 0.07 -6.32 14.28
C HIS A 63 0.56 -7.11 13.06
N GLU A 64 -0.22 -7.15 11.98
CA GLU A 64 0.18 -7.79 10.72
C GLU A 64 1.43 -7.15 10.12
N TRP A 65 1.56 -5.83 10.16
CA TRP A 65 2.77 -5.13 9.71
C TRP A 65 3.98 -5.45 10.58
N GLU A 66 3.82 -5.52 11.91
CA GLU A 66 4.91 -5.91 12.81
C GLU A 66 5.41 -7.34 12.52
N ILE A 67 4.49 -8.27 12.22
CA ILE A 67 4.85 -9.63 11.79
C ILE A 67 5.59 -9.60 10.46
N GLN A 68 5.07 -8.86 9.47
CA GLN A 68 5.70 -8.73 8.16
C GLN A 68 7.12 -8.16 8.28
N ASP A 69 7.30 -7.08 9.03
CA ASP A 69 8.61 -6.46 9.29
C ASP A 69 9.57 -7.45 9.98
N SER A 70 9.09 -8.21 10.96
CA SER A 70 9.87 -9.25 11.61
C SER A 70 10.37 -10.32 10.61
N LEU A 71 9.48 -10.79 9.72
CA LEU A 71 9.84 -11.77 8.69
C LEU A 71 10.87 -11.24 7.69
N TYR A 72 10.82 -9.95 7.34
CA TYR A 72 11.84 -9.30 6.50
C TYR A 72 13.20 -9.25 7.19
N LEU A 73 13.24 -8.99 8.49
CA LEU A 73 14.48 -8.97 9.28
C LEU A 73 15.08 -10.37 9.45
N THR A 74 14.25 -11.41 9.60
CA THR A 74 14.72 -12.80 9.79
C THR A 74 15.24 -13.45 8.50
N LYS A 75 14.71 -13.09 7.32
CA LYS A 75 15.09 -13.69 6.01
C LYS A 75 16.44 -13.25 5.44
N GLY A 76 17.31 -12.62 6.24
CA GLY A 76 18.71 -12.34 5.85
C GLY A 76 18.99 -10.90 5.40
N ALA A 77 18.04 -9.98 5.54
CA ALA A 77 18.32 -8.55 5.45
C ALA A 77 19.02 -8.05 6.73
N LYS A 78 20.22 -8.56 7.01
CA LYS A 78 21.15 -8.01 8.02
C LYS A 78 21.69 -6.61 7.65
N HIS A 79 21.20 -6.05 6.56
CA HIS A 79 21.55 -4.71 6.12
C HIS A 79 20.42 -3.79 6.53
N LYS A 80 20.74 -2.81 7.38
CA LYS A 80 19.84 -1.67 7.61
C LYS A 80 19.45 -1.09 6.24
N PRO A 81 18.18 -0.76 6.00
CA PRO A 81 17.79 -0.15 4.72
C PRO A 81 18.63 1.09 4.50
N VAL A 82 19.36 1.13 3.38
CA VAL A 82 20.10 2.33 2.97
C VAL A 82 19.07 3.26 2.33
N TYR A 83 18.70 4.30 3.07
CA TYR A 83 17.81 5.34 2.56
C TYR A 83 18.55 6.14 1.50
N LEU A 84 18.15 5.97 0.24
CA LEU A 84 18.69 6.71 -0.91
C LEU A 84 18.10 8.12 -1.02
N SER A 85 16.95 8.36 -0.37
CA SER A 85 16.28 9.66 -0.35
C SER A 85 16.85 10.55 0.76
N PRO A 86 17.06 11.85 0.51
CA PRO A 86 17.40 12.80 1.57
C PRO A 86 16.27 12.88 2.61
N GLU A 87 16.62 13.17 3.87
CA GLU A 87 15.61 13.47 4.90
C GLU A 87 14.88 14.77 4.51
N THR A 88 13.60 14.65 4.15
CA THR A 88 12.74 15.78 3.84
C THR A 88 11.67 15.93 4.91
N LYS A 89 11.39 17.17 5.33
CA LYS A 89 10.26 17.46 6.25
C LYS A 89 8.89 17.14 5.65
N GLN A 90 8.83 17.01 4.33
CA GLN A 90 7.61 16.70 3.59
C GLN A 90 7.53 15.20 3.28
N TYR A 91 6.34 14.63 3.47
CA TYR A 91 6.09 13.24 3.10
C TYR A 91 6.27 13.04 1.59
N THR A 92 7.20 12.17 1.23
CA THR A 92 7.47 11.77 -0.16
C THR A 92 7.50 10.25 -0.23
N SER A 93 6.73 9.67 -1.15
CA SER A 93 6.72 8.23 -1.42
C SER A 93 7.28 7.97 -2.81
N TYR A 94 8.09 6.91 -2.94
CA TYR A 94 8.63 6.43 -4.21
C TYR A 94 8.03 5.05 -4.48
N GLN A 95 7.12 4.97 -5.44
CA GLN A 95 6.36 3.77 -5.77
C GLN A 95 6.88 3.13 -7.06
N TYR A 96 6.71 1.82 -7.18
CA TYR A 96 7.04 1.04 -8.39
C TYR A 96 8.50 1.22 -8.88
N PRO A 97 9.52 0.97 -8.04
CA PRO A 97 10.91 1.09 -8.48
C PRO A 97 11.22 0.05 -9.57
N GLN A 98 11.78 0.52 -10.69
CA GLN A 98 12.29 -0.29 -11.79
C GLN A 98 13.80 -0.04 -11.93
N ILE A 99 14.58 -1.12 -11.86
CA ILE A 99 16.04 -1.05 -12.01
C ILE A 99 16.36 -1.05 -13.50
N VAL A 100 17.01 0.00 -13.99
CA VAL A 100 17.47 0.09 -15.38
C VAL A 100 18.89 -0.46 -15.50
N ASN A 101 19.74 -0.16 -14.52
CA ASN A 101 21.10 -0.68 -14.38
C ASN A 101 21.62 -0.47 -12.95
N ASP A 102 22.87 -0.88 -12.68
CA ASP A 102 23.53 -0.83 -11.37
C ASP A 102 23.51 0.53 -10.64
N SER A 103 23.26 1.62 -11.38
CA SER A 103 23.28 2.98 -10.86
C SER A 103 21.97 3.75 -11.03
N ILE A 104 21.00 3.23 -11.78
CA ILE A 104 19.78 3.95 -12.17
C ILE A 104 18.54 3.15 -11.79
N ILE A 105 17.71 3.78 -10.97
CA ILE A 105 16.37 3.30 -10.61
C ILE A 105 15.36 4.34 -11.08
N ILE A 106 14.28 3.91 -11.72
CA ILE A 106 13.14 4.75 -12.07
C ILE A 106 12.02 4.46 -11.08
N ALA A 107 11.38 5.48 -10.53
CA ALA A 107 10.25 5.32 -9.62
C ALA A 107 9.18 6.40 -9.88
N VAL A 108 7.97 6.17 -9.40
CA VAL A 108 6.91 7.18 -9.36
C VAL A 108 6.99 7.88 -8.01
N LYS A 109 7.37 9.15 -8.01
CA LYS A 109 7.35 10.01 -6.83
C LYS A 109 5.95 10.56 -6.63
N SER A 110 5.44 10.46 -5.40
CA SER A 110 4.26 11.17 -4.93
C SER A 110 4.60 11.97 -3.67
N SER A 111 4.02 13.17 -3.56
CA SER A 111 4.11 14.03 -2.37
C SER A 111 2.71 14.52 -2.05
N LEU A 112 2.49 14.95 -0.81
CA LEU A 112 1.21 15.54 -0.43
C LEU A 112 0.94 16.87 -1.18
N GLN A 113 1.99 17.55 -1.63
CA GLN A 113 1.91 18.87 -2.28
C GLN A 113 2.11 18.81 -3.80
N ASP A 114 2.67 17.71 -4.33
CA ASP A 114 3.02 17.58 -5.75
C ASP A 114 2.22 16.49 -6.45
N ILE A 115 1.96 16.70 -7.74
CA ILE A 115 1.38 15.69 -8.63
C ILE A 115 2.37 14.54 -8.81
N HIS A 116 1.85 13.33 -8.97
CA HIS A 116 2.64 12.14 -9.31
C HIS A 116 3.59 12.40 -10.49
N SER A 117 4.88 12.13 -10.29
CA SER A 117 5.92 12.36 -11.29
C SER A 117 6.85 11.16 -11.39
N LEU A 118 7.31 10.87 -12.60
CA LEU A 118 8.31 9.84 -12.83
C LEU A 118 9.70 10.42 -12.54
N VAL A 119 10.45 9.77 -11.67
CA VAL A 119 11.75 10.23 -11.18
C VAL A 119 12.84 9.20 -11.42
N ILE A 120 14.05 9.70 -11.65
CA ILE A 120 15.26 8.90 -11.72
C ILE A 120 16.03 9.06 -10.40
N ILE A 121 16.35 7.95 -9.76
CA ILE A 121 17.16 7.85 -8.55
C ILE A 121 18.53 7.29 -8.95
N LYS A 122 19.60 8.05 -8.73
CA LYS A 122 20.98 7.64 -9.01
C LYS A 122 21.71 7.23 -7.73
N LYS A 123 22.38 6.07 -7.76
CA LYS A 123 23.07 5.49 -6.58
C LYS A 123 24.23 6.34 -6.03
N ARG A 124 24.79 7.27 -6.82
CA ARG A 124 26.00 8.04 -6.49
C ARG A 124 25.76 9.49 -6.06
N SER A 125 24.53 9.99 -6.18
CA SER A 125 24.10 11.33 -5.71
C SER A 125 22.57 11.38 -5.76
N PRO A 126 21.88 11.94 -4.75
CA PRO A 126 20.44 12.09 -4.74
C PRO A 126 20.02 13.25 -5.67
N THR A 127 20.50 13.25 -6.92
CA THR A 127 20.07 14.22 -7.93
C THR A 127 18.86 13.62 -8.64
N VAL A 128 17.68 13.96 -8.12
CA VAL A 128 16.39 13.64 -8.73
C VAL A 128 16.26 14.46 -10.00
N TYR A 129 16.36 13.83 -11.17
CA TYR A 129 16.00 14.48 -12.42
C TYR A 129 14.48 14.45 -12.57
N PHE A 130 13.85 15.61 -12.49
CA PHE A 130 12.44 15.80 -12.80
C PHE A 130 12.29 15.90 -14.31
N LYS A 131 11.82 14.84 -14.97
CA LYS A 131 11.29 14.97 -16.33
C LYS A 131 9.78 14.96 -16.23
N GLN A 132 9.19 16.15 -16.15
CA GLN A 132 7.74 16.30 -16.26
C GLN A 132 7.32 15.91 -17.68
N MET A 133 6.86 14.66 -17.85
CA MET A 133 6.18 14.29 -19.09
C MET A 133 4.80 14.93 -19.07
N ARG A 134 4.64 16.03 -19.82
CA ARG A 134 3.32 16.49 -20.23
C ARG A 134 2.81 15.50 -21.29
N HIS A 135 1.58 15.04 -21.08
CA HIS A 135 0.71 14.17 -21.91
C HIS A 135 0.53 12.71 -21.43
N PRO A 136 -0.73 12.23 -21.37
CA PRO A 136 -1.06 10.88 -20.95
C PRO A 136 -0.91 9.92 -22.13
N VAL A 137 -0.24 8.79 -21.94
CA VAL A 137 -0.33 7.67 -22.88
C VAL A 137 -0.85 6.46 -22.12
N ILE A 138 -2.08 6.08 -22.46
CA ILE A 138 -2.73 4.82 -22.16
C ILE A 138 -2.17 3.78 -23.13
N GLY A 139 -1.79 2.57 -22.67
CA GLY A 139 -1.75 1.39 -23.53
C GLY A 139 -0.63 0.35 -23.32
N LEU A 140 -1.02 -0.79 -22.74
CA LEU A 140 -0.68 -2.20 -23.06
C LEU A 140 0.76 -2.78 -22.89
N ARG A 141 0.83 -3.71 -21.92
CA ARG A 141 1.21 -5.17 -21.97
C ARG A 141 2.67 -5.60 -22.25
N MET A 142 3.19 -6.38 -21.27
CA MET A 142 4.12 -7.56 -21.21
C MET A 142 5.13 -7.76 -22.36
N GLU A 143 6.39 -8.19 -22.17
CA GLU A 143 6.90 -9.37 -21.44
C GLU A 143 8.38 -9.16 -21.04
N VAL A 144 8.82 -9.77 -19.92
CA VAL A 144 10.25 -9.87 -19.54
C VAL A 144 10.68 -11.32 -19.74
N TYR A 145 11.53 -11.58 -20.74
CA TYR A 145 12.26 -12.85 -20.85
C TYR A 145 13.52 -12.76 -20.00
N GLY A 146 13.53 -13.49 -18.87
CA GLY A 146 14.74 -13.77 -18.11
C GLY A 146 15.28 -15.15 -18.51
N GLY A 147 16.45 -15.18 -19.13
CA GLY A 147 17.21 -16.40 -19.40
C GLY A 147 18.69 -16.19 -19.10
N GLN A 148 19.17 -16.80 -18.00
CA GLN A 148 20.58 -16.95 -17.67
C GLN A 148 21.27 -17.90 -18.66
N PHE A 149 22.44 -17.57 -19.19
CA PHE A 149 23.58 -18.47 -19.46
C PHE A 149 24.83 -17.58 -19.53
N GLY A 150 25.89 -17.79 -18.73
CA GLY A 150 26.76 -18.96 -18.76
C GLY A 150 27.98 -18.59 -19.62
N GLY A 151 29.10 -18.22 -19.00
CA GLY A 151 30.27 -17.70 -19.71
C GLY A 151 31.02 -18.75 -20.51
N ILE A 152 31.68 -18.31 -21.59
CA ILE A 152 32.82 -18.99 -22.23
C ILE A 152 33.80 -17.90 -22.70
N GLN A 153 35.07 -18.05 -22.31
CA GLN A 153 36.25 -17.38 -22.86
C GLN A 153 36.59 -17.99 -24.22
N ILE A 154 37.04 -17.18 -25.19
CA ILE A 154 38.01 -17.63 -26.20
C ILE A 154 38.83 -16.44 -26.70
N GLU A 155 40.12 -16.73 -26.82
CA GLU A 155 41.33 -15.97 -27.20
C GLU A 155 41.21 -14.63 -27.94
#